data_AF-A0AAE7DNR2-F1
#
_entry.id   AF-A0AAE7DNR2-F1
#
_cell.length_a   1.000
_cell.length_b   1.000
_cell.length_c   1.000
_cell.angle_alpha   90.00
_cell.angle_beta   90.00
_cell.angle_gamma   90.00
#
_symmetry.space_group_name_H-M   'P 1'
#
loop_
_entity.id
_entity.type
_entity.pdbx_description
1 polymer ?
#
loop_
_entity_poly.entity_id
_entity_poly.type
_entity_poly.pdbx_seq_one_letter_code
_entity_poly.pdbx_strand_id
1 'polypeptide(L)' 'MSDIDAGVARGKAEYVMRIGMLLDNGDLSKTEAAQKLGLSEEELDEMLQGRLDDLTVTKILDHLDLLKGETQRL' A
#
# COMPACT_ATOMS: atom_id res chain seq x y z
N MET A 1 16.14 5.03 -17.98
CA MET A 1 15.24 5.37 -16.86
C MET A 1 13.96 4.53 -16.95
N SER A 2 14.05 3.21 -17.20
CA SER A 2 12.97 2.49 -17.93
C SER A 2 12.36 1.25 -17.27
N ASP A 3 13.04 0.54 -16.35
CA ASP A 3 12.47 -0.70 -15.78
C ASP A 3 12.21 -0.61 -14.27
N ILE A 4 12.95 0.26 -13.57
CA ILE A 4 12.82 0.48 -12.12
C ILE A 4 11.46 1.12 -11.81
N ASP A 5 11.04 2.11 -12.59
CA ASP A 5 9.76 2.80 -12.40
C ASP A 5 8.56 1.89 -12.71
N ALA A 6 8.68 1.00 -13.70
CA ALA A 6 7.66 0.01 -14.03
C ALA A 6 7.52 -1.06 -12.94
N GLY A 7 8.65 -1.53 -12.37
CA GLY A 7 8.65 -2.45 -11.24
C GLY A 7 8.03 -1.86 -9.97
N VAL A 8 8.33 -0.59 -9.69
CA VAL A 8 7.73 0.16 -8.58
C VAL A 8 6.23 0.34 -8.79
N ALA A 9 5.79 0.77 -9.98
CA ALA A 9 4.37 0.95 -10.29
C ALA A 9 3.58 -0.35 -10.17
N ARG A 10 4.15 -1.48 -10.62
CA ARG A 10 3.54 -2.80 -10.46
C ARG A 10 3.42 -3.21 -9.00
N GLY A 11 4.46 -3.00 -8.19
CA GLY A 11 4.43 -3.28 -6.76
C GLY A 11 3.37 -2.46 -6.02
N LYS A 12 3.19 -1.18 -6.39
CA LYS A 12 2.11 -0.34 -5.86
C LYS A 12 0.74 -0.90 -6.20
N ALA A 13 0.51 -1.26 -7.47
CA ALA A 13 -0.77 -1.78 -7.93
C ALA A 13 -1.13 -3.11 -7.23
N GLU A 14 -0.18 -4.04 -7.11
CA GLU A 14 -0.39 -5.30 -6.40
C GLU A 14 -0.70 -5.08 -4.91
N TYR A 15 -0.05 -4.10 -4.28
CA TYR A 15 -0.29 -3.74 -2.88
C TYR A 15 -1.69 -3.14 -2.65
N VAL A 16 -2.09 -2.16 -3.46
CA VAL A 16 -3.43 -1.55 -3.39
C VAL A 16 -4.50 -2.61 -3.62
N MET A 17 -4.30 -3.49 -4.60
CA MET A 17 -5.25 -4.56 -4.90
C MET A 17 -5.41 -5.54 -3.73
N ARG A 18 -4.31 -5.89 -3.06
CA ARG A 18 -4.35 -6.79 -1.89
C ARG A 18 -5.07 -6.16 -0.70
N ILE A 19 -4.89 -4.86 -0.46
CA ILE A 19 -5.63 -4.15 0.59
C ILE A 19 -7.11 -4.05 0.25
N GLY A 20 -7.46 -3.75 -1.00
CA GLY A 20 -8.85 -3.78 -1.45
C GLY A 20 -9.54 -5.11 -1.18
N MET A 21 -8.89 -6.23 -1.50
CA MET A 21 -9.43 -7.57 -1.22
C MET A 21 -9.66 -7.85 0.27
N LEU A 22 -8.73 -7.43 1.13
CA LEU A 22 -8.86 -7.64 2.58
C LEU A 22 -10.01 -6.82 3.18
N LEU A 23 -10.24 -5.60 2.66
CA LEU A 23 -11.36 -4.76 3.03
C LEU A 23 -12.70 -5.36 2.56
N ASP A 24 -12.76 -5.81 1.30
CA ASP A 24 -13.96 -6.41 0.72
C ASP A 24 -14.38 -7.71 1.42
N ASN A 25 -13.41 -8.52 1.83
CA ASN A 25 -13.66 -9.75 2.59
C ASN A 25 -14.05 -9.50 4.05
N GLY A 26 -13.86 -8.27 4.56
CA GLY A 26 -14.01 -7.94 5.97
C GLY A 26 -12.90 -8.50 6.87
N ASP A 27 -11.81 -9.00 6.28
CA ASP A 27 -10.63 -9.49 7.00
C ASP A 27 -9.83 -8.34 7.64
N LEU A 28 -10.02 -7.13 7.14
CA LEU A 28 -9.43 -5.90 7.65
C LEU A 28 -10.48 -4.79 7.66
N SER A 29 -10.59 -4.02 8.74
CA SER A 29 -11.42 -2.81 8.73
C SER A 29 -10.71 -1.66 8.03
N LYS A 30 -11.48 -0.73 7.47
CA LYS A 30 -10.94 0.49 6.84
C LYS A 30 -10.06 1.30 7.79
N THR A 31 -10.49 1.44 9.04
CA THR A 31 -9.75 2.15 10.08
C THR A 31 -8.41 1.48 10.40
N GLU A 32 -8.39 0.14 10.54
CA GLU A 32 -7.16 -0.61 10.79
C GLU A 32 -6.20 -0.55 9.58
N ALA A 33 -6.73 -0.62 8.36
CA ALA A 33 -5.95 -0.47 7.15
C ALA A 33 -5.31 0.92 7.09
N ALA A 34 -6.10 1.99 7.27
CA ALA A 34 -5.61 3.35 7.26
C ALA A 34 -4.53 3.58 8.33
N GLN A 35 -4.78 3.10 9.56
CA GLN A 35 -3.83 3.22 10.67
C GLN A 35 -2.51 2.48 10.40
N LYS A 36 -2.56 1.24 9.89
CA LYS A 36 -1.37 0.47 9.51
C LYS A 36 -0.57 1.16 8.41
N LEU A 37 -1.24 1.87 7.52
CA LEU A 37 -0.63 2.60 6.41
C LEU A 37 -0.15 4.00 6.79
N GLY A 38 -0.46 4.48 8.00
CA GLY A 38 -0.20 5.87 8.38
C GLY A 38 -0.98 6.87 7.52
N LEU A 39 -2.14 6.46 7.03
CA LEU A 39 -3.07 7.25 6.22
C LEU A 39 -4.32 7.58 7.04
N SER A 40 -5.00 8.65 6.66
CA SER A 40 -6.42 8.82 6.97
C SER A 40 -7.28 7.85 6.15
N GLU A 41 -8.52 7.63 6.60
CA GLU A 41 -9.46 6.80 5.85
C GLU A 41 -9.85 7.41 4.49
N GLU A 42 -9.77 8.74 4.36
CA GLU A 42 -10.02 9.47 3.12
C GLU A 42 -8.87 9.26 2.12
N GLU A 43 -7.62 9.39 2.57
CA GLU A 43 -6.44 9.07 1.75
C GLU A 43 -6.42 7.58 1.34
N LEU A 44 -6.90 6.68 2.21
CA LEU A 44 -7.05 5.28 1.85
C LEU A 44 -8.09 5.08 0.72
N ASP A 45 -9.22 5.77 0.77
CA ASP A 45 -10.23 5.71 -0.30
C ASP A 45 -9.71 6.25 -1.62
N GLU A 46 -9.04 7.39 -1.58
CA GLU A 46 -8.42 7.97 -2.78
C GLU A 46 -7.37 7.03 -3.37
N MET A 47 -6.59 6.35 -2.53
CA MET A 47 -5.64 5.30 -2.96
C MET A 47 -6.35 4.13 -3.63
N LEU A 48 -7.41 3.59 -3.03
CA LEU A 48 -8.17 2.45 -3.57
C LEU A 48 -8.88 2.81 -4.89
N GLN A 49 -9.25 4.07 -5.06
CA GLN A 49 -9.86 4.59 -6.28
C GLN A 49 -8.83 4.96 -7.36
N GLY A 50 -7.53 4.79 -7.08
CA GLY A 50 -6.45 5.17 -8.00
C GLY A 50 -6.33 6.67 -8.19
N ARG A 51 -6.83 7.47 -7.24
CA ARG A 51 -6.84 8.94 -7.25
C ARG A 51 -5.75 9.58 -6.37
N LEU A 52 -4.99 8.80 -5.62
CA LEU A 52 -3.91 9.35 -4.80
C LEU A 52 -2.71 9.71 -5.68
N ASP A 53 -2.69 10.95 -6.17
CA ASP A 53 -1.56 11.51 -6.93
C ASP A 53 -0.27 11.59 -6.10
N ASP A 54 -0.39 11.66 -4.77
CA ASP A 54 0.72 11.93 -3.84
C ASP A 54 0.96 10.80 -2.82
N LEU A 55 0.71 9.54 -3.21
CA LEU A 55 1.33 8.41 -2.51
C LEU A 55 2.81 8.37 -2.91
N THR A 56 3.58 9.30 -2.35
CA THR A 56 5.02 9.42 -2.59
C THR A 56 5.65 8.03 -2.51
N VAL A 57 6.38 7.68 -3.56
CA VAL A 57 7.09 6.39 -3.68
C VAL A 57 7.84 6.06 -2.38
N THR A 58 8.34 7.09 -1.69
CA THR A 58 8.96 7.06 -0.36
C THR A 58 8.09 6.37 0.71
N LYS A 59 6.83 6.75 0.89
CA LYS A 59 5.94 6.15 1.91
C LYS A 59 5.67 4.66 1.65
N ILE A 60 5.62 4.27 0.38
CA ILE A 60 5.38 2.87 -0.02
C ILE A 60 6.66 2.03 0.14
N LEU A 61 7.82 2.59 -0.21
CA LEU A 61 9.11 1.93 -0.02
C LEU A 61 9.42 1.74 1.48
N ASP A 62 9.17 2.74 2.32
CA ASP A 62 9.35 2.63 3.77
C ASP A 62 8.49 1.50 4.36
N HIS A 63 7.24 1.35 3.90
CA HIS A 63 6.35 0.26 4.33
C HIS A 63 6.71 -1.12 3.77
N LEU A 64 7.18 -1.19 2.53
CA LEU A 64 7.65 -2.43 1.93
C LEU A 64 8.94 -2.92 2.60
N ASP A 65 9.83 -2.00 3.00
CA ASP A 65 11.05 -2.35 3.74
C ASP A 65 10.75 -2.79 5.18
N LEU A 66 9.74 -2.21 5.83
CA LEU A 66 9.21 -2.71 7.10
C LEU A 66 8.69 -4.15 6.97
N LEU A 67 7.93 -4.46 5.92
CA LEU A 67 7.43 -5.81 5.65
C LEU A 67 8.54 -6.81 5.26
N LYS A 68 9.60 -6.35 4.57
CA LYS A 68 10.78 -7.18 4.28
C LYS A 68 11.65 -7.43 5.51
N GLY A 69 11.73 -6.48 6.43
CA GLY A 69 12.46 -6.62 7.71
C GLY A 69 11.85 -7.68 8.63
N GLU A 70 10.53 -7.86 8.61
CA GLU A 70 9.85 -8.94 9.35
C GLU A 70 10.08 -10.33 8.72
N THR A 71 10.50 -10.40 7.46
CA THR A 71 10.71 -11.67 6.73
C THR A 71 12.10 -12.29 6.96
N GLN A 72 13.03 -11.62 7.68
CA GLN A 72 14.38 -12.15 7.96
C GLN A 72 14.60 -12.68 9.39
N ARG A 73 13.53 -12.83 10.19
CA ARG A 73 13.57 -13.57 11.47
C ARG A 73 12.68 -14.81 11.41
N LEU A 74 12.99 -15.74 10.50
CA LEU A 74 12.60 -17.14 10.60
C LEU A 74 13.76 -18.03 10.14
#